data_AF-A0A5K0VC26-F1
#
_entry.id   AF-A0A5K0VC26-F1
#
_cell.length_a   1.000
_cell.length_b   1.000
_cell.length_c   1.000
_cell.angle_alpha   90.00
_cell.angle_beta   90.00
_cell.angle_gamma   90.00
#
_symmetry.space_group_name_H-M   'P 1'
#
loop_
_entity.id
_entity.type
_entity.pdbx_description
1 polymer ?
#
loop_
_entity_poly.entity_id
_entity_poly.type
_entity_poly.pdbx_seq_one_letter_code
_entity_poly.pdbx_strand_id
1 'polypeptide(L)'
;WGKDKFPDDKPLIFYKKGDQILPHLNIRDGLEEVLKNMIPYIQREVPKRVLKFWRTQSPRHFYGGEWNKNGSCLLKNPLGEDQ
;
A
#
# COMPACT_ATOMS: atom_id res chain seq x y z
N TRP A 1 -4.45 -5.93 4.03
CA TRP A 1 -5.63 -5.05 4.12
C TRP A 1 -6.87 -5.88 3.81
N GLY A 2 -7.93 -5.78 4.61
CA GLY A 2 -9.14 -6.59 4.46
C GLY A 2 -10.30 -5.85 3.79
N LYS A 3 -11.44 -6.55 3.63
CA LYS A 3 -12.68 -5.98 3.08
C LYS A 3 -13.27 -4.86 3.93
N ASP A 4 -12.88 -4.74 5.20
CA ASP A 4 -13.23 -3.64 6.10
C ASP A 4 -12.74 -2.27 5.59
N LYS A 5 -11.67 -2.27 4.78
CA LYS A 5 -11.03 -1.07 4.21
C LYS A 5 -11.49 -0.75 2.81
N PHE A 6 -11.63 -1.82 2.04
CA PHE A 6 -11.86 -1.79 0.61
C PHE A 6 -13.09 -2.65 0.38
N PRO A 7 -14.27 -2.18 0.81
CA PRO A 7 -15.49 -2.93 0.64
C PRO A 7 -15.84 -2.96 -0.85
N ASP A 8 -16.49 -4.05 -1.28
CA ASP A 8 -16.73 -4.31 -2.70
C ASP A 8 -17.68 -3.27 -3.33
N ASP A 9 -18.48 -2.57 -2.52
CA ASP A 9 -19.42 -1.51 -2.92
C ASP A 9 -18.75 -0.13 -3.09
N LYS A 10 -17.51 0.06 -2.61
CA LYS A 10 -16.72 1.29 -2.76
C LYS A 10 -15.35 0.96 -3.36
N PRO A 11 -15.29 0.76 -4.69
CA PRO A 11 -14.07 0.33 -5.34
C PRO A 11 -12.99 1.42 -5.31
N LEU A 12 -11.73 0.97 -5.40
CA LEU A 12 -10.61 1.88 -5.63
C LEU A 12 -10.69 2.45 -7.05
N ILE A 13 -10.38 3.75 -7.17
CA ILE A 13 -10.40 4.46 -8.45
C ILE A 13 -8.96 4.75 -8.86
N PHE A 14 -8.58 4.22 -10.01
CA PHE A 14 -7.27 4.45 -10.63
C PHE A 14 -7.45 5.24 -11.92
N TYR A 15 -6.45 6.06 -12.23
CA TYR A 15 -6.42 6.88 -13.44
C TYR A 15 -5.18 6.57 -14.25
N LYS A 16 -5.32 6.61 -15.57
CA LYS A 16 -4.21 6.50 -16.52
C LYS A 16 -4.40 7.55 -17.60
N LYS A 17 -3.41 8.45 -17.73
CA LYS A 17 -3.41 9.55 -18.71
C LYS A 17 -4.64 10.48 -18.62
N GLY A 18 -5.16 10.70 -17.41
CA GLY A 18 -6.31 11.57 -17.15
C GLY A 18 -7.64 10.85 -17.16
N ASP A 19 -7.71 9.65 -17.72
CA ASP A 19 -8.94 8.85 -17.77
C ASP A 19 -8.99 7.82 -16.63
N GLN A 20 -10.19 7.56 -16.15
CA GLN A 20 -10.43 6.51 -15.16
C GLN A 20 -10.25 5.13 -15.81
N ILE A 21 -9.57 4.23 -15.11
CA ILE A 21 -9.43 2.83 -15.53
C ILE A 21 -10.72 2.08 -15.19
N LEU A 22 -11.36 1.50 -16.22
CA LEU A 22 -12.54 0.66 -16.10
C LEU A 22 -12.30 -0.73 -16.74
N PRO A 23 -12.81 -1.83 -16.15
CA PRO A 23 -13.49 -1.88 -14.85
C PRO A 23 -12.55 -1.52 -13.68
N HIS A 24 -13.13 -1.18 -12.53
CA HIS A 24 -12.35 -0.81 -11.35
C HIS A 24 -11.40 -1.93 -10.94
N LEU A 25 -10.14 -1.57 -10.69
CA LEU A 25 -9.12 -2.50 -10.23
C LEU A 25 -9.26 -2.76 -8.72
N ASN A 26 -9.07 -4.01 -8.32
CA ASN A 26 -8.84 -4.30 -6.90
C ASN A 26 -7.46 -3.77 -6.46
N ILE A 27 -7.18 -3.82 -5.15
CA ILE A 27 -5.92 -3.29 -4.61
C ILE A 27 -4.66 -3.94 -5.18
N ARG A 28 -4.72 -5.24 -5.50
CA ARG A 28 -3.57 -5.99 -6.03
C ARG A 28 -3.30 -5.60 -7.48
N ASP A 29 -4.33 -5.60 -8.31
CA ASP A 29 -4.23 -5.26 -9.73
C ASP A 29 -3.89 -3.77 -9.90
N GLY A 30 -4.43 -2.91 -9.03
CA GLY A 30 -4.08 -1.49 -8.98
C GLY A 30 -2.63 -1.24 -8.59
N LEU A 31 -2.10 -1.97 -7.59
CA LEU A 31 -0.68 -1.90 -7.24
C LEU A 31 0.21 -2.37 -8.40
N GLU A 32 -0.18 -3.45 -9.09
CA GLU A 32 0.54 -3.95 -10.26
C GLU A 32 0.58 -2.90 -11.38
N GLU A 33 -0.55 -2.26 -11.69
CA GLU A 33 -0.61 -1.19 -12.70
C GLU A 33 0.28 0.00 -12.33
N VAL A 34 0.26 0.42 -11.06
CA VAL A 34 1.16 1.48 -10.56
C VAL A 34 2.63 1.11 -10.76
N LEU A 35 3.04 -0.10 -10.34
CA LEU A 35 4.43 -0.56 -10.46
C LEU A 35 4.86 -0.70 -11.93
N LYS A 36 3.99 -1.22 -12.80
CA LYS A 36 4.23 -1.33 -14.25
C LYS A 36 4.56 0.01 -14.91
N ASN A 37 3.97 1.11 -14.44
CA ASN A 37 4.24 2.45 -14.98
C ASN A 37 5.39 3.16 -14.24
N MET A 38 5.50 3.01 -12.93
CA MET A 38 6.53 3.68 -12.12
C MET A 38 7.93 3.10 -12.32
N ILE A 39 8.08 1.78 -12.44
CA ILE A 39 9.41 1.15 -12.56
C ILE A 39 10.14 1.63 -13.82
N PRO A 40 9.55 1.59 -15.03
CA PRO A 40 10.20 2.10 -16.24
C PRO A 40 10.52 3.58 -16.16
N TYR A 41 9.62 4.39 -15.55
CA TYR A 41 9.86 5.81 -15.32
C TYR A 41 11.11 6.03 -14.46
N ILE A 42 11.21 5.36 -13.31
CA ILE A 42 12.38 5.45 -12.41
C ILE A 42 13.66 4.95 -13.09
N GLN A 43 13.57 3.93 -13.95
CA GLN A 43 14.71 3.44 -14.71
C GLN A 43 15.21 4.45 -15.74
N ARG A 44 14.30 5.21 -16.36
CA ARG A 44 14.61 6.25 -17.35
C ARG A 44 15.12 7.54 -16.71
N GLU A 45 14.45 8.03 -15.68
CA GLU A 45 14.71 9.35 -15.10
C GLU A 45 15.83 9.34 -14.04
N VAL A 46 15.99 8.25 -13.29
CA VAL A 46 16.98 8.19 -12.20
C VAL A 46 18.30 7.59 -12.71
N PRO A 47 19.43 8.32 -12.63
CA PRO A 47 20.72 7.87 -13.15
C PRO A 47 21.13 6.51 -12.61
N LYS A 48 21.73 5.68 -13.47
CA LYS A 48 22.19 4.32 -13.10
C LYS A 48 23.21 4.30 -11.96
N ARG A 49 23.99 5.37 -11.80
CA ARG A 49 25.00 5.51 -10.73
C ARG A 49 24.41 5.75 -9.34
N VAL A 50 23.10 5.99 -9.24
CA VAL A 50 22.43 6.25 -7.97
C VAL A 50 21.88 4.95 -7.40
N LEU A 51 22.16 4.69 -6.11
CA LEU A 51 21.58 3.58 -5.38
C LEU A 51 20.08 3.83 -5.13
N LYS A 52 19.24 2.88 -5.52
CA LYS A 52 17.77 2.97 -5.43
C LYS A 52 17.28 2.04 -4.32
N PHE A 53 16.53 2.57 -3.36
CA PHE A 53 15.92 1.80 -2.30
C PHE A 53 14.41 1.68 -2.52
N TRP A 54 13.91 0.44 -2.54
CA TRP A 54 12.48 0.16 -2.47
C TRP A 54 12.15 -0.28 -1.07
N ARG A 55 11.22 0.43 -0.43
CA ARG A 55 10.71 0.05 0.89
C ARG A 55 9.36 -0.60 0.71
N THR A 56 9.19 -1.77 1.31
CA THR A 56 7.89 -2.40 1.43
C THR A 56 7.03 -1.64 2.45
N GLN A 57 5.74 -1.96 2.49
CA GLN A 57 4.88 -1.42 3.53
C GLN A 57 5.33 -1.92 4.90
N SER A 58 5.54 -1.02 5.86
CA SER A 58 5.70 -1.40 7.26
C SER A 58 4.39 -1.98 7.79
N PRO A 59 4.43 -3.12 8.52
CA PRO A 59 3.24 -3.60 9.22
C PRO A 59 2.76 -2.52 10.18
N ARG A 60 1.45 -2.31 10.24
CA ARG A 60 0.84 -1.43 11.24
C ARG A 60 0.39 -2.28 12.40
N HIS A 61 0.86 -1.96 13.60
CA HIS A 61 0.45 -2.63 14.84
C HIS A 61 -0.50 -1.72 15.62
N PHE A 62 -1.64 -2.27 16.05
CA PHE A 62 -2.60 -1.61 16.91
C PHE A 62 -2.88 -2.54 18.09
N TYR A 63 -2.72 -2.04 19.31
CA TYR A 63 -3.00 -2.79 20.54
C TYR A 63 -4.22 -2.18 21.23
N GLY A 64 -5.16 -3.02 21.68
CA GLY A 64 -6.36 -2.56 22.41
C GLY A 64 -7.37 -1.77 21.58
N GLY A 65 -7.32 -1.83 20.24
CA GLY A 65 -8.29 -1.15 19.38
C GLY A 65 -8.10 -1.48 17.90
N GLU A 66 -9.15 -1.21 17.11
CA GLU A 66 -9.07 -1.30 15.65
C GLU A 66 -8.29 -0.12 15.07
N TRP A 67 -7.68 -0.34 13.92
CA TRP A 67 -6.90 0.64 13.17
C TRP A 67 -7.63 1.97 12.89
N ASN A 68 -8.98 1.98 12.85
CA ASN A 68 -9.85 3.13 12.56
C ASN A 68 -10.53 3.72 13.78
N LYS A 69 -10.27 3.20 14.98
CA LYS A 69 -10.91 3.65 16.23
C LYS A 69 -9.87 4.16 17.24
N ASN A 70 -8.94 4.98 16.77
CA ASN A 70 -7.95 5.67 17.63
C ASN A 70 -7.11 4.72 18.53
N GLY A 71 -6.73 3.55 18.02
CA GLY A 71 -5.82 2.64 18.74
C GLY A 71 -4.41 3.22 18.88
N SER A 72 -3.81 3.08 20.05
CA SER A 72 -2.39 3.42 20.31
C SER A 72 -1.60 2.16 20.64
N CYS A 73 -0.40 2.01 20.09
CA CYS A 73 0.49 0.94 20.51
C CYS A 73 1.11 1.30 21.86
N LEU A 74 0.62 0.68 22.93
CA LEU A 74 1.13 0.90 24.29
C LEU A 74 2.22 -0.09 24.69
N LEU A 75 2.56 -1.05 23.81
CA LEU A 75 3.63 -2.00 24.05
C LEU A 75 4.97 -1.28 24.03
N LYS A 76 5.76 -1.50 25.10
CA LYS A 76 7.11 -0.94 25.25
C LYS A 76 8.22 -1.88 24.77
N ASN A 77 7.88 -3.15 24.60
CA ASN A 77 8.78 -4.19 24.13
C ASN A 77 8.31 -4.68 22.74
N PRO A 78 9.23 -5.21 21.90
CA PRO A 78 8.86 -5.91 20.68
C PRO A 78 7.89 -7.08 20.94
N LEU A 79 7.24 -7.58 19.88
CA LEU A 79 6.42 -8.80 19.97
C LEU A 79 7.24 -9.94 20.59
N GLY A 80 6.70 -10.55 21.65
CA GLY A 80 7.26 -11.76 22.27
C GLY A 80 6.83 -13.02 21.53
N GLU A 81 7.43 -14.16 21.88
CA GLU A 81 7.24 -15.45 21.19
C GLU A 81 5.81 -16.03 21.31
N ASP A 82 5.02 -15.55 22.27
CA ASP A 82 3.72 -16.14 22.65
C ASP A 82 2.49 -15.42 22.04
N GLN A 83 2.66 -14.58 21.00
CA GLN A 83 1.58 -13.81 20.36
C GLN A 83 1.45 -14.04 18.85
#